data_AF-M5DYE2-F1
#
_entry.id   AF-M5DYE2-F1
#
_cell.length_a   1.000
_cell.length_b   1.000
_cell.length_c   1.000
_cell.angle_alpha   90.00
_cell.angle_beta   90.00
_cell.angle_gamma   90.00
#
_symmetry.space_group_name_H-M   'P 1'
#
loop_
_entity.id
_entity.type
_entity.pdbx_description
1 polymer ?
#
loop_
_entity_poly.entity_id
_entity_poly.type
_entity_poly.pdbx_seq_one_letter_code
_entity_poly.pdbx_strand_id
1 'polypeptide(L)'
;MISLSSARHLVEEVIGEKIPLVYTDLTLRDWAREGVISRIKVENGNALYPDIVPTEILTALKLKEKYKLSEIAEARRCLELEGDHLNQISEEEIVHFVNCRKLLSDKKLVTKLSLDKIESLARIKELIDDLIEESKHLEVVGDYLKEFLNSEKELKKIDDKKNKAYIS
;
A
#
# COMPACT_ATOMS: atom_id res chain seq x y z
N MET A 1 10.23 13.11 -9.64
CA MET A 1 9.62 13.86 -8.52
C MET A 1 8.42 14.64 -9.04
N ILE A 2 7.36 14.73 -8.24
CA ILE A 2 6.08 15.35 -8.62
C ILE A 2 5.55 16.28 -7.51
N SER A 3 4.76 17.29 -7.86
CA SER A 3 4.01 18.10 -6.88
C SER A 3 2.71 17.38 -6.47
N LEU A 4 2.16 17.67 -5.28
CA LEU A 4 0.86 17.10 -4.89
C LEU A 4 -0.28 17.49 -5.83
N SER A 5 -0.28 18.73 -6.32
CA SER A 5 -1.30 19.19 -7.25
C SER A 5 -1.25 18.43 -8.58
N SER A 6 -0.05 18.17 -9.10
CA SER A 6 0.16 17.34 -10.29
C SER A 6 -0.20 15.87 -10.02
N ALA A 7 0.19 15.32 -8.86
CA ALA A 7 -0.17 13.96 -8.48
C ALA A 7 -1.70 13.79 -8.37
N ARG A 8 -2.37 14.74 -7.73
CA ARG A 8 -3.83 14.79 -7.62
C ARG A 8 -4.50 14.85 -8.98
N HIS A 9 -3.99 15.68 -9.90
CA HIS A 9 -4.53 15.78 -11.24
C HIS A 9 -4.43 14.46 -12.01
N LEU A 10 -3.30 13.74 -11.89
CA LEU A 10 -3.16 12.42 -12.51
C LEU A 10 -4.17 11.42 -11.95
N VAL A 11 -4.41 11.44 -10.65
CA VAL A 11 -5.40 10.57 -10.00
C VAL A 11 -6.83 10.93 -10.44
N GLU A 12 -7.16 12.22 -10.54
CA GLU A 12 -8.45 12.70 -11.07
C GLU A 12 -8.69 12.25 -12.52
N GLU A 13 -7.64 12.27 -13.35
CA GLU A 13 -7.72 11.75 -14.73
C GLU A 13 -7.97 10.24 -14.78
N VAL A 14 -7.39 9.45 -13.86
CA VAL A 14 -7.64 8.00 -13.79
C VAL A 14 -9.05 7.70 -13.33
N ILE A 15 -9.52 8.39 -12.29
CA ILE A 15 -10.85 8.18 -11.72
C ILE A 15 -11.93 8.68 -12.69
N GLY A 16 -11.61 9.65 -13.56
CA GLY A 16 -12.56 10.28 -14.49
C GLY A 16 -13.50 11.28 -13.81
N GLU A 17 -13.30 11.54 -12.52
CA GLU A 17 -14.08 12.46 -11.71
C GLU A 17 -13.14 13.27 -10.81
N LYS A 18 -13.61 14.44 -10.35
CA LYS A 18 -12.87 15.23 -9.37
C LYS A 18 -12.82 14.48 -8.04
N ILE A 19 -11.62 14.35 -7.49
CA ILE A 19 -11.44 13.81 -6.16
C ILE A 19 -12.24 14.68 -5.18
N PRO A 20 -12.97 14.07 -4.22
CA PRO A 20 -13.77 14.82 -3.25
C PRO A 20 -12.98 15.94 -2.59
N LEU A 21 -13.63 17.09 -2.39
CA LEU A 21 -13.00 18.32 -1.84
C LEU A 21 -12.32 18.10 -0.48
N VAL A 22 -12.65 17.03 0.23
CA VAL A 22 -11.99 16.62 1.48
C VAL A 22 -10.54 16.18 1.30
N TYR A 23 -10.11 15.77 0.10
CA TYR A 23 -8.71 15.39 -0.19
C TYR A 23 -7.96 16.53 -0.87
N THR A 24 -7.79 17.62 -0.12
CA THR A 24 -6.98 18.77 -0.51
C THR A 24 -5.48 18.45 -0.40
N ASP A 25 -4.63 19.34 -0.92
CA ASP A 25 -3.18 19.27 -0.71
C ASP A 25 -2.79 19.26 0.79
N LEU A 26 -3.59 19.88 1.66
CA LEU A 26 -3.42 19.80 3.11
C LEU A 26 -3.68 18.37 3.62
N THR A 27 -4.77 17.76 3.18
CA THR A 27 -5.12 16.38 3.53
C THR A 27 -4.06 15.39 3.04
N LEU A 28 -3.52 15.59 1.84
CA LEU A 28 -2.45 14.76 1.30
C LEU A 28 -1.12 14.95 2.05
N ARG A 29 -0.85 16.16 2.56
CA ARG A 29 0.28 16.38 3.49
C ARG A 29 0.07 15.64 4.80
N ASP A 30 -1.14 15.61 5.33
CA ASP A 30 -1.45 14.86 6.54
C ASP A 30 -1.33 13.35 6.31
N TRP A 31 -1.75 12.84 5.14
CA TRP A 31 -1.49 11.45 4.73
C TRP A 31 0.00 11.12 4.65
N ALA A 32 0.83 12.05 4.17
CA ALA A 32 2.28 11.86 4.15
C ALA A 32 2.89 11.82 5.57
N ARG A 33 2.33 12.60 6.51
CA ARG A 33 2.72 12.57 7.93
C ARG A 33 2.32 11.26 8.60
N GLU A 34 1.12 10.77 8.29
CA GLU A 34 0.57 9.52 8.80
C GLU A 34 1.19 8.27 8.13
N GLY A 35 1.97 8.45 7.08
CA GLY A 35 2.66 7.35 6.37
C GLY A 35 1.76 6.59 5.39
N VAL A 36 0.59 7.15 5.04
CA VAL A 36 -0.31 6.64 4.00
C VAL A 36 0.29 6.82 2.61
N ILE A 37 1.05 7.90 2.41
CA ILE A 37 1.80 8.17 1.18
C ILE A 37 3.24 8.58 1.51
N SER A 38 4.12 8.52 0.51
CA SER A 38 5.53 8.83 0.63
C SER A 38 5.79 10.30 1.00
N ARG A 39 6.86 10.50 1.79
CA ARG A 39 7.22 11.79 2.39
C ARG A 39 7.91 12.75 1.39
N ILE A 40 7.91 14.02 1.79
CA ILE A 40 8.43 15.16 1.04
C ILE A 40 9.96 15.14 1.03
N LYS A 41 10.56 15.40 -0.15
CA LYS A 41 11.88 16.02 -0.24
C LYS A 41 11.70 17.50 -0.53
N VAL A 42 12.34 18.34 0.29
CA VAL A 42 12.31 19.80 0.08
C VAL A 42 13.50 20.16 -0.78
N GLU A 43 13.24 20.70 -1.97
CA GLU A 43 14.27 21.19 -2.88
C GLU A 43 13.92 22.64 -3.26
N ASN A 44 14.85 23.57 -3.03
CA ASN A 44 14.69 25.00 -3.35
C ASN A 44 13.40 25.65 -2.80
N GLY A 45 12.95 25.25 -1.60
CA GLY A 45 11.75 25.79 -0.96
C GLY A 45 10.42 25.24 -1.47
N ASN A 46 10.46 24.36 -2.47
CA ASN A 46 9.28 23.65 -2.98
C ASN A 46 9.23 22.23 -2.40
N ALA A 47 8.04 21.82 -1.96
CA ALA A 47 7.79 20.44 -1.51
C ALA A 47 7.60 19.54 -2.74
N LEU A 48 8.57 18.66 -2.99
CA LEU A 48 8.51 17.64 -4.03
C LEU A 48 8.30 16.26 -3.42
N TYR A 49 7.54 15.44 -4.13
CA TYR A 49 7.15 14.10 -3.72
C TYR A 49 7.72 13.07 -4.69
N PRO A 50 8.01 11.84 -4.23
CA PRO A 50 8.42 10.76 -5.12
C PRO A 50 7.34 10.45 -6.16
N ASP A 51 7.74 9.99 -7.35
CA ASP A 51 6.82 9.73 -8.47
C ASP A 51 5.84 8.58 -8.22
N ILE A 52 6.05 7.83 -7.13
CA ILE A 52 5.14 6.78 -6.65
C ILE A 52 3.88 7.34 -5.99
N VAL A 53 3.90 8.61 -5.56
CA VAL A 53 2.81 9.23 -4.78
C VAL A 53 1.45 9.24 -5.50
N PRO A 54 1.33 9.50 -6.82
CA PRO A 54 0.06 9.34 -7.53
C PRO A 54 -0.52 7.92 -7.37
N THR A 55 0.34 6.90 -7.46
CA THR A 55 -0.06 5.49 -7.28
C THR A 55 -0.53 5.24 -5.85
N GLU A 56 0.21 5.72 -4.85
CA GLU A 56 -0.16 5.58 -3.44
C GLU A 56 -1.48 6.29 -3.11
N ILE A 57 -1.70 7.50 -3.65
CA ILE A 57 -2.96 8.24 -3.47
C ILE A 57 -4.13 7.45 -4.07
N LEU A 58 -3.99 6.98 -5.31
CA LEU A 58 -5.04 6.20 -5.97
C LEU A 58 -5.34 4.90 -5.22
N THR A 59 -4.30 4.21 -4.77
CA THR A 59 -4.40 2.97 -3.98
C THR A 59 -5.14 3.21 -2.67
N ALA A 60 -4.75 4.23 -1.90
CA ALA A 60 -5.41 4.60 -0.65
C ALA A 60 -6.87 5.00 -0.88
N LEU A 61 -7.17 5.73 -1.96
CA LEU A 61 -8.54 6.12 -2.30
C LEU A 61 -9.45 4.94 -2.62
N LYS A 62 -8.93 3.88 -3.24
CA LYS A 62 -9.70 2.66 -3.53
C LYS A 62 -9.85 1.76 -2.31
N LEU A 63 -8.85 1.71 -1.43
CA LEU A 63 -8.87 0.86 -0.25
C LEU A 63 -9.63 1.45 0.95
N LYS A 64 -9.80 2.78 1.01
CA LYS A 64 -10.45 3.46 2.15
C LYS A 64 -11.91 3.04 2.39
N GLU A 65 -12.57 2.44 1.39
CA GLU A 65 -13.94 1.90 1.55
C GLU A 65 -13.96 0.61 2.38
N LYS A 66 -12.85 -0.14 2.36
CA LYS A 66 -12.70 -1.42 3.06
C LYS A 66 -11.86 -1.30 4.34
N TYR A 67 -10.90 -0.37 4.38
CA TYR A 67 -9.88 -0.26 5.44
C TYR A 67 -9.72 1.15 5.98
N LYS A 68 -9.27 1.28 7.24
CA LYS A 68 -8.88 2.55 7.83
C LYS A 68 -7.54 3.01 7.26
N LEU A 69 -7.32 4.33 7.24
CA LEU A 69 -6.04 4.92 6.81
C LEU A 69 -4.83 4.39 7.60
N SER A 70 -5.00 4.08 8.90
CA SER A 70 -3.95 3.49 9.73
C SER A 70 -3.55 2.09 9.26
N GLU A 71 -4.51 1.27 8.84
CA GLU A 71 -4.28 -0.09 8.32
C GLU A 71 -3.61 -0.02 6.94
N ILE A 72 -3.99 0.95 6.12
CA ILE A 72 -3.36 1.22 4.81
C ILE A 72 -1.91 1.67 4.99
N ALA A 73 -1.65 2.57 5.95
CA ALA A 73 -0.29 3.05 6.26
C ALA A 73 0.60 1.94 6.84
N GLU A 74 0.05 1.05 7.66
CA GLU A 74 0.74 -0.14 8.14
C GLU A 74 1.08 -1.10 7.00
N ALA A 75 0.11 -1.41 6.14
CA ALA A 75 0.34 -2.25 4.97
C ALA A 75 1.42 -1.70 4.03
N ARG A 76 1.40 -0.39 3.78
CA ARG A 76 2.45 0.31 3.02
C ARG A 76 3.83 0.16 3.66
N ARG A 77 3.92 0.33 4.99
CA ARG A 77 5.18 0.16 5.74
C ARG A 77 5.69 -1.27 5.70
N CYS A 78 4.81 -2.27 5.78
CA CYS A 78 5.20 -3.68 5.66
C CYS A 78 5.80 -4.04 4.31
N LEU A 79 5.45 -3.30 3.26
CA LEU A 79 6.01 -3.47 1.91
C LEU A 79 7.24 -2.59 1.65
N GLU A 80 7.72 -1.87 2.66
CA GLU A 80 8.92 -1.02 2.61
C GLU A 80 8.95 -0.03 1.42
N LEU A 81 7.78 0.48 1.02
CA LEU A 81 7.65 1.41 -0.12
C LEU A 81 8.18 2.84 0.16
N GLU A 82 9.06 3.00 1.15
CA GLU A 82 9.72 4.27 1.48
C GLU A 82 11.07 4.41 0.77
N GLY A 83 11.15 5.20 -0.30
CA GLY A 83 12.43 5.62 -0.87
C GLY A 83 12.41 5.93 -2.36
N ASP A 84 13.44 6.65 -2.83
CA ASP A 84 13.68 7.06 -4.23
C ASP A 84 13.95 5.89 -5.20
N HIS A 85 13.86 4.65 -4.73
CA HIS A 85 14.09 3.48 -5.55
C HIS A 85 12.76 2.94 -6.05
N LEU A 86 12.46 3.27 -7.32
CA LEU A 86 11.53 2.58 -8.22
C LEU A 86 11.99 1.12 -8.48
N ASN A 87 12.38 0.39 -7.44
CA ASN A 87 12.44 -1.06 -7.55
C ASN A 87 11.00 -1.52 -7.40
N GLN A 88 10.37 -1.75 -8.55
CA GLN A 88 9.15 -2.54 -8.65
C GLN A 88 9.28 -3.70 -7.66
N ILE A 89 8.29 -3.85 -6.78
CA ILE A 89 8.15 -5.03 -5.94
C ILE A 89 8.35 -6.22 -6.88
N SER A 90 9.47 -6.93 -6.72
CA SER A 90 9.88 -7.92 -7.70
C SER A 90 8.90 -9.09 -7.65
N GLU A 91 8.78 -9.84 -8.74
CA GLU A 91 7.97 -11.06 -8.73
C GLU A 91 8.41 -12.02 -7.61
N GLU A 92 9.69 -11.97 -7.24
CA GLU A 92 10.27 -12.74 -6.13
C GLU A 92 9.81 -12.22 -4.76
N GLU A 93 9.64 -10.92 -4.56
CA GLU A 93 9.08 -10.32 -3.34
C GLU A 93 7.57 -10.60 -3.20
N ILE A 94 6.84 -10.60 -4.32
CA ILE A 94 5.44 -11.04 -4.38
C ILE A 94 5.34 -12.54 -4.04
N VAL A 95 6.21 -13.37 -4.62
CA VAL A 95 6.30 -14.80 -4.34
C VAL A 95 6.72 -15.05 -2.90
N HIS A 96 7.63 -14.25 -2.34
CA HIS A 96 8.02 -14.30 -0.93
C HIS A 96 6.84 -13.97 -0.02
N PHE A 97 6.06 -12.93 -0.32
CA PHE A 97 4.84 -12.59 0.42
C PHE A 97 3.76 -13.68 0.35
N VAL A 98 3.48 -14.22 -0.84
CA VAL A 98 2.53 -15.34 -1.04
C VAL A 98 3.01 -16.60 -0.33
N ASN A 99 4.31 -16.89 -0.38
CA ASN A 99 4.91 -18.00 0.34
C ASN A 99 4.90 -17.77 1.84
N CYS A 100 5.10 -16.55 2.34
CA CYS A 100 4.95 -16.20 3.76
C CYS A 100 3.52 -16.43 4.24
N ARG A 101 2.51 -16.06 3.45
CA ARG A 101 1.10 -16.35 3.75
C ARG A 101 0.81 -17.86 3.83
N LYS A 102 1.32 -18.65 2.88
CA LYS A 102 1.23 -20.13 2.90
C LYS A 102 2.07 -20.77 4.02
N LEU A 103 3.26 -20.25 4.29
CA LEU A 103 4.13 -20.71 5.38
C LEU A 103 3.55 -20.35 6.74
N LEU A 104 2.79 -19.27 6.87
CA LEU A 104 2.06 -18.94 8.10
C LEU A 104 0.87 -19.87 8.31
N SER A 105 0.11 -20.20 7.27
CA SER A 105 -0.93 -21.22 7.39
C SER A 105 -0.34 -22.60 7.70
N ASP A 106 0.80 -22.95 7.10
CA ASP A 106 1.36 -24.31 7.15
C ASP A 106 2.33 -24.52 8.32
N LYS A 107 3.24 -23.59 8.61
CA LYS A 107 4.25 -23.74 9.69
C LYS A 107 3.76 -23.34 11.06
N LYS A 108 2.86 -22.36 11.23
CA LYS A 108 2.31 -21.99 12.57
C LYS A 108 1.35 -23.07 13.08
N LEU A 109 0.67 -23.81 12.20
CA LEU A 109 -0.08 -25.03 12.55
C LEU A 109 0.87 -26.13 13.05
N VAL A 110 1.99 -26.36 12.36
CA VAL A 110 2.97 -27.40 12.71
C VAL A 110 3.81 -27.04 13.95
N THR A 111 4.18 -25.77 14.16
CA THR A 111 5.00 -25.34 15.31
C THR A 111 4.18 -25.10 16.60
N LYS A 112 2.88 -24.79 16.52
CA LYS A 112 2.01 -24.74 17.71
C LYS A 112 1.40 -26.10 18.08
N LEU A 113 1.43 -27.10 17.19
CA LEU A 113 1.05 -28.49 17.48
C LEU A 113 2.21 -29.37 17.96
N SER A 114 3.36 -28.77 18.31
CA SER A 114 4.28 -29.41 19.25
C SER A 114 3.59 -29.42 20.63
N LEU A 115 2.74 -30.44 20.82
CA LEU A 115 1.85 -30.66 21.97
C LEU A 115 2.54 -30.57 23.35
N ASP A 116 3.87 -30.61 23.38
CA ASP A 116 4.70 -30.61 24.58
C ASP A 116 4.81 -29.24 25.28
N LYS A 117 4.23 -28.15 24.74
CA LYS A 117 4.32 -26.78 25.32
C LYS A 117 2.97 -26.09 25.59
N ILE A 118 1.85 -26.80 25.49
CA ILE A 118 0.51 -26.22 25.74
C ILE A 118 0.10 -26.48 27.20
N GLU A 119 0.30 -25.50 28.07
CA GLU A 119 0.00 -25.62 29.51
C GLU A 119 -1.48 -25.43 29.87
N SER A 120 -2.29 -24.81 29.00
CA SER A 120 -3.72 -24.58 29.27
C SER A 120 -4.54 -24.22 28.02
N LEU A 121 -5.87 -24.42 28.09
CA LEU A 121 -6.85 -23.96 27.09
C LEU A 121 -6.81 -22.44 26.86
N ALA A 122 -6.49 -21.65 27.88
CA ALA A 122 -6.35 -20.20 27.77
C ALA A 122 -5.22 -19.83 26.82
N ARG A 123 -4.07 -20.53 26.92
CA ARG A 123 -2.93 -20.33 26.02
C ARG A 123 -3.26 -20.72 24.58
N ILE A 124 -4.04 -21.77 24.37
CA ILE A 124 -4.53 -22.14 23.02
C ILE A 124 -5.38 -21.00 22.43
N LYS A 125 -6.27 -20.41 23.23
CA LYS A 125 -7.13 -19.32 22.78
C LYS A 125 -6.33 -18.07 22.39
N GLU A 126 -5.39 -17.64 23.23
CA GLU A 126 -4.47 -16.53 22.88
C GLU A 126 -3.75 -16.81 21.55
N LEU A 127 -3.24 -18.02 21.40
CA LEU A 127 -2.53 -18.41 20.19
C LEU A 127 -3.44 -18.44 18.94
N ILE A 128 -4.73 -18.73 19.09
CA ILE A 128 -5.72 -18.65 18.01
C ILE A 128 -6.03 -17.19 17.69
N ASP A 129 -6.23 -16.36 18.71
CA ASP A 129 -6.52 -14.94 18.55
C ASP A 129 -5.36 -14.22 17.81
N ASP A 130 -4.11 -14.49 18.20
CA ASP A 130 -2.90 -14.00 17.51
C ASP A 130 -2.87 -14.41 16.02
N LEU A 131 -3.33 -15.63 15.71
CA LEU A 131 -3.36 -16.14 14.33
C LEU A 131 -4.43 -15.45 13.50
N ILE A 132 -5.59 -15.21 14.10
CA ILE A 132 -6.69 -14.49 13.45
C ILE A 132 -6.26 -13.04 13.16
N GLU A 133 -5.59 -12.38 14.10
CA GLU A 133 -5.08 -11.02 13.94
C GLU A 133 -4.05 -10.94 12.81
N GLU A 134 -3.04 -11.82 12.83
CA GLU A 134 -2.03 -11.89 11.78
C GLU A 134 -2.64 -12.21 10.40
N SER A 135 -3.62 -13.10 10.35
CA SER A 135 -4.33 -13.41 9.10
C SER A 135 -5.05 -12.19 8.53
N LYS A 136 -5.69 -11.37 9.38
CA LYS A 136 -6.33 -10.12 8.95
C LYS A 136 -5.29 -9.11 8.47
N HIS A 137 -4.18 -8.99 9.19
CA HIS A 137 -3.09 -8.09 8.81
C HIS A 137 -2.54 -8.45 7.43
N LEU A 138 -2.25 -9.73 7.17
CA LEU A 138 -1.80 -10.20 5.85
C LEU A 138 -2.84 -10.01 4.74
N GLU A 139 -4.13 -10.06 5.06
CA GLU A 139 -5.18 -9.72 4.10
C GLU A 139 -5.08 -8.27 3.66
N VAL A 140 -4.92 -7.33 4.61
CA VAL A 140 -4.78 -5.90 4.31
C VAL A 140 -3.53 -5.65 3.45
N VAL A 141 -2.38 -6.25 3.81
CA VAL A 141 -1.14 -6.11 3.03
C VAL A 141 -1.30 -6.66 1.61
N GLY A 142 -1.96 -7.81 1.46
CA GLY A 142 -2.19 -8.43 0.16
C GLY A 142 -3.13 -7.61 -0.73
N ASP A 143 -4.21 -7.08 -0.16
CA ASP A 143 -5.15 -6.21 -0.88
C ASP A 143 -4.48 -4.88 -1.25
N TYR A 144 -3.66 -4.32 -0.36
CA TYR A 144 -2.85 -3.14 -0.65
C TYR A 144 -1.95 -3.38 -1.86
N LEU A 145 -1.16 -4.45 -1.85
CA LEU A 145 -0.23 -4.78 -2.92
C LEU A 145 -0.95 -4.94 -4.27
N LYS A 146 -2.06 -5.68 -4.26
CA LYS A 146 -2.87 -5.90 -5.46
C LYS A 146 -3.36 -4.58 -6.04
N GLU A 147 -3.93 -3.72 -5.20
CA GLU A 147 -4.49 -2.46 -5.67
C GLU A 147 -3.42 -1.45 -6.06
N PHE A 148 -2.26 -1.50 -5.41
CA PHE A 148 -1.08 -0.73 -5.78
C PHE A 148 -0.62 -1.05 -7.21
N LEU A 149 -0.47 -2.34 -7.54
CA LEU A 149 -0.09 -2.77 -8.89
C LEU A 149 -1.14 -2.42 -9.96
N ASN A 150 -2.43 -2.48 -9.61
CA ASN A 150 -3.52 -2.06 -10.50
C ASN A 150 -3.46 -0.56 -10.77
N SER A 151 -3.31 0.23 -9.71
CA SER A 151 -3.20 1.70 -9.77
C SER A 151 -2.00 2.13 -10.62
N GLU A 152 -0.85 1.45 -10.47
CA GLU A 152 0.34 1.73 -11.27
C GLU A 152 0.09 1.48 -12.77
N LYS A 153 -0.58 0.37 -13.11
CA LYS A 153 -0.95 0.04 -14.50
C LYS A 153 -1.94 1.05 -15.09
N GLU A 154 -2.90 1.52 -14.30
CA GLU A 154 -3.86 2.52 -14.74
C GLU A 154 -3.20 3.87 -15.04
N LEU A 155 -2.30 4.32 -14.15
CA LEU A 155 -1.54 5.55 -14.35
C LEU A 155 -0.61 5.47 -15.57
N LYS A 156 0.11 4.36 -15.77
CA LYS A 156 0.96 4.14 -16.95
C LYS A 156 0.17 4.24 -18.27
N LYS A 157 -1.06 3.72 -18.33
CA LYS A 157 -1.91 3.81 -19.53
C LYS A 157 -2.27 5.25 -19.91
N ILE A 158 -2.39 6.16 -18.93
CA ILE A 158 -2.67 7.57 -19.21
C ILE A 158 -1.42 8.26 -19.75
N ASP A 159 -0.27 7.98 -19.15
CA ASP A 159 1.00 8.54 -19.61
C ASP A 159 1.35 8.09 -21.03
N ASP A 160 1.17 6.80 -21.34
CA ASP A 160 1.35 6.25 -22.70
C ASP A 160 0.39 6.88 -23.74
N LYS A 161 -0.84 7.20 -23.34
CA LYS A 161 -1.82 7.87 -24.22
C LYS A 161 -1.40 9.32 -24.50
N LYS A 162 -0.90 10.03 -23.50
CA LYS A 162 -0.41 11.41 -23.66
C LYS A 162 0.83 11.46 -24.55
N ASN A 163 1.77 10.53 -24.36
CA ASN A 163 2.98 10.45 -25.17
C ASN A 163 2.69 10.09 -26.65
N LYS A 164 1.66 9.28 -26.92
CA LYS A 164 1.23 8.98 -28.30
C LYS A 164 0.50 10.14 -28.98
N ALA A 165 -0.24 10.96 -28.22
CA ALA A 165 -0.96 12.12 -28.76
C ALA A 165 -0.05 13.30 -29.12
N TYR A 166 1.16 13.36 -28.55
CA TYR A 166 2.13 14.44 -28.81
C TYR A 166 3.08 14.16 -29.99
N ILE A 167 3.09 12.93 -30.52
CA ILE A 167 3.96 12.50 -31.63
C ILE A 167 3.20 12.44 -32.98
N SER A 168 1.88 12.67 -32.96
CA SER A 168 1.00 12.77 -34.14
C SER A 168 0.73 14.22 -34.53
#